data_AF-H6LDN3-F1
#
_entry.id   AF-H6LDN3-F1
#
_cell.length_a   1.000
_cell.length_b   1.000
_cell.length_c   1.000
_cell.angle_alpha   90.00
_cell.angle_beta   90.00
_cell.angle_gamma   90.00
#
_symmetry.space_group_name_H-M   'P 1'
#
loop_
_entity.id
_entity.type
_entity.pdbx_description
1 polymer ?
#
loop_
_entity_poly.entity_id
_entity_poly.type
_entity_poly.pdbx_seq_one_letter_code
_entity_poly.pdbx_strand_id
1 'polypeptide(L)'
;MKIKNLFIGATAVFITGMALYHATVIKKAKNFDASLNKDPDSLDETILYGGKMKDYKDQPMQDVKIGAFFGGMQLDFSDIITEKDHYQMDITIQNGGLNIIVPDRFKLKIDDTCKIGGIADNTVCCDPDNSVTLAVFADITCGGLNFENAPN
;
A
#
# COMPACT_ATOMS: atom_id res chain seq x y z
N MET A 1 17.24 37.70 25.18
CA MET A 1 16.01 36.90 24.95
C MET A 1 16.04 35.69 25.88
N LYS A 2 15.04 35.50 26.76
CA LYS A 2 15.05 34.37 27.71
C LYS A 2 14.87 33.07 26.92
N ILE A 3 15.78 32.10 27.09
CA ILE A 3 15.79 30.77 26.44
C ILE A 3 14.39 30.11 26.41
N LYS A 4 13.58 30.32 27.44
CA LYS A 4 12.18 29.84 27.53
C LYS A 4 11.29 30.32 26.36
N ASN A 5 11.43 31.56 25.91
CA ASN A 5 10.62 32.11 24.81
C ASN A 5 11.02 31.52 23.45
N LEU A 6 12.31 31.16 23.29
CA LEU A 6 12.80 30.48 22.09
C LEU A 6 12.22 29.06 22.00
N PHE A 7 12.20 28.32 23.12
CA PHE A 7 11.59 26.99 23.17
C PHE A 7 10.09 27.01 22.87
N ILE A 8 9.34 27.94 23.45
CA ILE A 8 7.90 28.08 23.18
C ILE A 8 7.65 28.37 21.68
N GLY A 9 8.40 29.30 21.08
CA GLY A 9 8.27 29.61 19.66
C GLY A 9 8.59 28.41 18.76
N ALA A 10 9.66 27.68 19.05
CA ALA A 10 10.05 26.48 18.29
C ALA A 10 8.98 25.37 18.39
N THR A 11 8.45 25.13 19.59
CA THR A 11 7.37 24.15 19.80
C THR A 11 6.11 24.51 19.01
N ALA A 12 5.71 25.78 18.99
CA ALA A 12 4.55 26.22 18.23
C ALA A 12 4.72 25.95 16.73
N VAL A 13 5.87 26.30 16.15
CA VAL A 13 6.18 26.06 14.73
C VAL A 13 6.14 24.56 14.40
N PHE A 14 6.73 23.73 15.27
CA PHE A 14 6.73 22.28 15.07
C PHE A 14 5.32 21.68 15.07
N ILE A 15 4.48 22.05 16.05
CA ILE A 15 3.09 21.57 16.16
C ILE A 15 2.28 22.01 14.93
N THR A 16 2.41 23.26 14.50
CA THR A 16 1.72 23.75 13.30
C THR A 16 2.18 23.00 12.05
N GLY A 17 3.48 22.73 11.92
CA GLY A 17 4.02 21.92 10.83
C GLY A 17 3.45 20.50 10.80
N MET A 18 3.43 19.81 11.95
CA MET A 18 2.84 18.48 12.05
C MET A 18 1.34 18.48 11.76
N ALA A 19 0.59 19.48 12.25
CA ALA A 19 -0.84 19.59 11.99
C ALA A 19 -1.14 19.81 10.49
N LEU A 20 -0.35 20.67 9.83
CA LEU A 20 -0.48 20.89 8.39
C LEU A 20 -0.12 19.63 7.60
N TYR A 21 0.98 18.95 7.96
CA TYR A 21 1.34 17.67 7.38
C TYR A 21 0.19 16.65 7.52
N HIS A 22 -0.34 16.45 8.73
CA HIS A 22 -1.48 15.58 8.97
C HIS A 22 -2.68 15.94 8.09
N ALA A 23 -3.02 17.23 7.98
CA ALA A 23 -4.13 17.68 7.14
C ALA A 23 -3.90 17.34 5.65
N THR A 24 -2.66 17.49 5.14
CA THR A 24 -2.33 17.12 3.75
C THR A 24 -2.44 15.62 3.51
N VAL A 25 -1.97 14.79 4.44
CA VAL A 25 -2.08 13.33 4.34
C VAL A 25 -3.54 12.89 4.40
N ILE A 26 -4.34 13.44 5.32
CA ILE A 26 -5.79 13.16 5.41
C ILE A 26 -6.50 13.55 4.12
N LYS A 27 -6.15 14.70 3.52
CA LYS A 27 -6.72 15.13 2.24
C LYS A 27 -6.35 14.16 1.12
N LYS A 28 -5.09 13.74 1.02
CA LYS A 28 -4.64 12.74 0.02
C LYS A 28 -5.39 11.43 0.21
N ALA A 29 -5.55 10.96 1.45
CA ALA A 29 -6.29 9.75 1.78
C ALA A 29 -7.76 9.80 1.38
N LYS A 30 -8.44 10.92 1.66
CA LYS A 30 -9.84 11.12 1.25
C LYS A 30 -10.01 11.15 -0.27
N ASN A 31 -9.07 11.79 -0.97
CA ASN A 31 -9.09 11.81 -2.43
C ASN A 31 -8.85 10.41 -3.02
N PHE A 32 -7.92 9.65 -2.43
CA PHE A 32 -7.68 8.26 -2.81
C PHE A 32 -8.91 7.39 -2.57
N ASP A 33 -9.50 7.46 -1.37
CA ASP A 33 -10.72 6.73 -1.00
C ASP A 33 -11.90 7.02 -1.96
N ALA A 34 -12.05 8.27 -2.38
CA ALA A 34 -13.06 8.68 -3.35
C ALA A 34 -12.82 8.13 -4.77
N SER A 35 -11.60 7.67 -5.08
CA SER A 35 -11.23 7.11 -6.38
C SER A 35 -11.36 5.58 -6.46
N LEU A 36 -11.67 4.93 -5.34
CA LEU A 36 -11.84 3.48 -5.25
C LEU A 36 -13.17 3.03 -5.82
N ASN A 37 -13.18 1.83 -6.40
CA ASN A 37 -14.42 1.15 -6.69
C ASN A 37 -15.09 0.73 -5.36
N LYS A 38 -16.34 1.15 -5.18
CA LYS A 38 -17.17 0.89 -3.99
C LYS A 38 -18.14 -0.29 -4.17
N ASP A 39 -18.06 -1.00 -5.29
CA ASP A 39 -18.80 -2.24 -5.47
C ASP A 39 -18.46 -3.25 -4.36
N PRO A 40 -19.44 -4.03 -3.84
CA PRO A 40 -19.22 -4.97 -2.74
C PRO A 40 -18.15 -6.03 -3.02
N ASP A 41 -17.99 -6.40 -4.29
CA ASP A 41 -17.05 -7.42 -4.77
C ASP A 41 -15.67 -6.83 -5.12
N SER A 42 -15.50 -5.52 -4.96
CA SER A 42 -14.22 -4.85 -5.22
C SER A 42 -13.14 -5.27 -4.23
N LEU A 43 -11.93 -5.46 -4.75
CA LEU A 43 -10.73 -5.74 -3.95
C LEU A 43 -10.03 -4.45 -3.51
N ASP A 44 -10.49 -3.28 -3.93
CA ASP A 44 -9.90 -1.99 -3.57
C ASP A 44 -9.91 -1.78 -2.06
N GLU A 45 -8.78 -1.35 -1.51
CA GLU A 45 -8.62 -1.16 -0.08
C GLU A 45 -7.92 0.14 0.27
N THR A 46 -8.35 0.75 1.37
CA THR A 46 -7.64 1.88 1.95
C THR A 46 -7.73 1.86 3.46
N ILE A 47 -6.70 2.42 4.09
CA ILE A 47 -6.68 2.77 5.50
C ILE A 47 -6.11 4.17 5.68
N LEU A 48 -6.86 5.02 6.38
CA LEU A 48 -6.32 6.29 6.84
C LEU A 48 -5.54 6.12 8.15
N TYR A 49 -6.10 5.40 9.13
CA TYR A 49 -5.45 5.09 10.41
C TYR A 49 -5.63 3.62 10.76
N GLY A 50 -4.62 3.00 11.38
CA GLY A 50 -4.73 1.68 12.00
C GLY A 50 -4.18 0.53 11.16
N GLY A 51 -4.84 -0.64 11.22
CA GLY A 51 -4.40 -1.84 10.52
C GLY A 51 -5.57 -2.62 9.91
N LYS A 52 -5.32 -3.31 8.79
CA LYS A 52 -6.30 -4.19 8.15
C LYS A 52 -5.62 -5.49 7.73
N MET A 53 -6.31 -6.61 7.94
CA MET A 53 -5.91 -7.91 7.41
C MET A 53 -7.08 -8.47 6.62
N LYS A 54 -6.86 -8.91 5.39
CA LYS A 54 -7.91 -9.45 4.53
C LYS A 54 -7.40 -10.64 3.73
N ASP A 55 -8.26 -11.63 3.62
CA ASP A 55 -8.07 -12.85 2.83
C ASP A 55 -9.04 -12.81 1.64
N TYR A 56 -8.50 -12.98 0.44
CA TYR A 56 -9.23 -12.96 -0.83
C TYR A 56 -9.38 -14.35 -1.45
N LYS A 57 -9.25 -15.40 -0.65
CA LYS A 57 -9.49 -16.78 -1.04
C LYS A 57 -10.79 -16.95 -1.84
N ASP A 58 -10.69 -17.70 -2.93
CA ASP A 58 -11.79 -18.06 -3.84
C ASP A 58 -12.49 -16.86 -4.51
N GLN A 59 -11.92 -15.64 -4.44
CA GLN A 59 -12.42 -14.47 -5.15
C GLN A 59 -11.79 -14.35 -6.54
N PRO A 60 -12.49 -13.79 -7.53
CA PRO A 60 -11.90 -13.48 -8.83
C PRO A 60 -10.93 -12.29 -8.71
N MET A 61 -9.73 -12.45 -9.25
CA MET A 61 -8.73 -11.39 -9.34
C MET A 61 -9.22 -10.28 -10.27
N GLN A 62 -8.93 -9.03 -9.88
CA GLN A 62 -9.21 -7.83 -10.64
C GLN A 62 -8.05 -6.84 -10.51
N ASP A 63 -8.06 -5.80 -11.35
CA ASP A 63 -7.21 -4.65 -11.10
C ASP A 63 -7.61 -4.01 -9.77
N VAL A 64 -6.62 -3.57 -8.99
CA VAL A 64 -6.84 -3.21 -7.59
C VAL A 64 -6.04 -1.98 -7.18
N LYS A 65 -6.66 -1.12 -6.36
CA LYS A 65 -6.05 0.05 -5.75
C LYS A 65 -5.94 -0.10 -4.25
N ILE A 66 -4.74 0.13 -3.71
CA ILE A 66 -4.42 -0.10 -2.30
C ILE A 66 -3.75 1.14 -1.71
N GLY A 67 -4.33 1.70 -0.64
CA GLY A 67 -3.85 2.91 0.02
C GLY A 67 -3.56 2.74 1.51
N ALA A 68 -2.34 3.07 1.96
CA ALA A 68 -1.98 3.11 3.38
C ALA A 68 -1.39 4.46 3.79
N PHE A 69 -2.09 5.22 4.65
CA PHE A 69 -1.71 6.61 4.94
C PHE A 69 -1.10 6.85 6.33
N PHE A 70 -1.68 6.30 7.39
CA PHE A 70 -1.11 6.24 8.75
C PHE A 70 -1.37 4.87 9.37
N GLY A 71 -0.70 3.84 8.87
CA GLY A 71 -1.00 2.47 9.27
C GLY A 71 -0.46 1.43 8.32
N GLY A 72 -0.92 0.18 8.43
CA GLY A 72 -0.52 -0.85 7.47
C GLY A 72 -1.57 -1.93 7.20
N MET A 73 -1.38 -2.68 6.12
CA MET A 73 -2.27 -3.79 5.78
C MET A 73 -1.49 -5.05 5.47
N GLN A 74 -2.11 -6.19 5.76
CA GLN A 74 -1.71 -7.49 5.24
C GLN A 74 -2.83 -8.02 4.36
N LEU A 75 -2.53 -8.27 3.10
CA LEU A 75 -3.51 -8.68 2.11
C LEU A 75 -3.07 -10.01 1.52
N ASP A 76 -3.92 -11.02 1.64
CA ASP A 76 -3.63 -12.38 1.20
C ASP A 76 -4.38 -12.70 -0.10
N PHE A 77 -3.62 -12.87 -1.18
CA PHE A 77 -4.09 -13.24 -2.51
C PHE A 77 -3.66 -14.67 -2.87
N SER A 78 -3.07 -15.44 -1.95
CA SER A 78 -2.47 -16.75 -2.24
C SER A 78 -3.40 -17.75 -2.93
N ASP A 79 -4.68 -17.74 -2.58
CA ASP A 79 -5.74 -18.59 -3.15
C ASP A 79 -6.68 -17.83 -4.11
N ILE A 80 -6.23 -16.72 -4.73
CA ILE A 80 -7.08 -15.93 -5.62
C ILE A 80 -7.28 -16.60 -6.99
N ILE A 81 -8.48 -16.49 -7.57
CA ILE A 81 -8.83 -17.08 -8.87
C ILE A 81 -8.46 -16.11 -9.99
N THR A 82 -7.65 -16.53 -10.95
CA THR A 82 -7.25 -15.73 -12.11
C THR A 82 -7.92 -16.24 -13.37
N GLU A 83 -8.56 -15.34 -14.12
CA GLU A 83 -9.18 -15.64 -15.41
C GLU A 83 -8.39 -15.02 -16.59
N LYS A 84 -7.43 -14.15 -16.27
CA LYS A 84 -6.57 -13.43 -17.23
C LYS A 84 -5.11 -13.64 -16.85
N ASP A 85 -4.23 -13.39 -17.80
CA ASP A 85 -2.78 -13.51 -17.61
C ASP A 85 -2.12 -12.20 -17.16
N HIS A 86 -2.90 -11.12 -17.06
CA HIS A 86 -2.40 -9.79 -16.71
C HIS A 86 -3.37 -9.01 -15.83
N TYR A 87 -2.82 -8.42 -14.76
CA TYR A 87 -3.54 -7.56 -13.81
C TYR A 87 -2.68 -6.37 -13.39
N GLN A 88 -3.33 -5.32 -12.90
CA GLN A 88 -2.70 -4.10 -12.39
C GLN A 88 -2.98 -3.88 -10.90
N MET A 89 -1.99 -3.39 -10.18
CA MET A 89 -2.07 -3.05 -8.77
C MET A 89 -1.46 -1.67 -8.52
N ASP A 90 -2.31 -0.68 -8.23
CA ASP A 90 -1.89 0.68 -7.90
C ASP A 90 -1.78 0.84 -6.38
N ILE A 91 -0.58 1.16 -5.91
CA ILE A 91 -0.27 1.24 -4.48
C ILE A 91 0.16 2.66 -4.12
N THR A 92 -0.43 3.20 -3.05
CA THR A 92 0.02 4.44 -2.42
C THR A 92 0.30 4.23 -0.94
N ILE A 93 1.53 4.48 -0.50
CA ILE A 93 1.94 4.43 0.91
C ILE A 93 2.45 5.80 1.32
N GLN A 94 1.81 6.45 2.29
CA GLN A 94 2.21 7.76 2.79
C GLN A 94 3.03 7.68 4.09
N ASN A 95 2.49 7.06 5.14
CA ASN A 95 3.19 6.74 6.40
C ASN A 95 2.72 5.37 6.87
N GLY A 96 3.42 4.30 6.51
CA GLY A 96 2.87 2.98 6.75
C GLY A 96 3.63 1.81 6.19
N GLY A 97 2.94 0.69 6.03
CA GLY A 97 3.48 -0.44 5.30
C GLY A 97 2.42 -1.41 4.82
N LEU A 98 2.76 -2.15 3.78
CA LEU A 98 1.91 -3.19 3.21
C LEU A 98 2.68 -4.49 3.15
N ASN A 99 2.03 -5.58 3.54
CA ASN A 99 2.47 -6.93 3.23
C ASN A 99 1.44 -7.56 2.29
N ILE A 100 1.87 -8.00 1.11
CA ILE A 100 1.02 -8.60 0.10
C ILE A 100 1.51 -10.01 -0.15
N ILE A 101 0.69 -10.99 0.20
CA ILE A 101 0.96 -12.40 -0.05
C ILE A 101 0.36 -12.73 -1.42
N VAL A 102 1.18 -13.19 -2.36
CA VAL A 102 0.74 -13.52 -3.72
C VAL A 102 0.96 -15.00 -4.05
N PRO A 103 0.17 -15.59 -4.97
CA PRO A 103 0.41 -16.94 -5.44
C PRO A 103 1.79 -17.09 -6.11
N ASP A 104 2.39 -18.26 -6.03
CA ASP A 104 3.69 -18.59 -6.65
C ASP A 104 3.67 -18.61 -8.19
N ARG A 105 2.49 -18.62 -8.81
CA ARG A 105 2.31 -18.45 -10.26
C ARG A 105 2.39 -16.99 -10.72
N PHE A 106 2.50 -16.02 -9.81
CA PHE A 106 2.56 -14.60 -10.16
C PHE A 106 3.99 -14.17 -10.48
N LYS A 107 4.12 -13.35 -11.53
CA LYS A 107 5.34 -12.64 -11.87
C LYS A 107 5.12 -11.15 -11.68
N LEU A 108 5.81 -10.57 -10.72
CA LEU A 108 5.72 -9.14 -10.43
C LEU A 108 6.49 -8.31 -11.46
N LYS A 109 5.89 -7.20 -11.89
CA LYS A 109 6.54 -6.13 -12.66
C LYS A 109 6.31 -4.83 -11.94
N ILE A 110 7.29 -4.42 -11.14
CA ILE A 110 7.17 -3.27 -10.25
C ILE A 110 7.76 -2.02 -10.93
N ASP A 111 6.95 -0.97 -11.00
CA ASP A 111 7.33 0.40 -11.33
C ASP A 111 7.05 1.27 -10.11
N ASP A 112 8.09 1.83 -9.50
CA ASP A 112 7.98 2.49 -8.20
C ASP A 112 8.63 3.87 -8.13
N THR A 113 8.14 4.64 -7.17
CA THR A 113 8.76 5.87 -6.69
C THR A 113 8.84 5.83 -5.17
N CYS A 114 10.01 5.43 -4.66
CA CYS A 114 10.32 5.42 -3.23
C CYS A 114 11.03 6.72 -2.79
N LYS A 115 10.55 7.34 -1.71
CA LYS A 115 11.19 8.53 -1.10
C LYS A 115 11.95 8.17 0.19
N ILE A 116 11.23 7.76 1.24
CA ILE A 116 11.80 7.32 2.52
C ILE A 116 11.24 5.91 2.80
N GLY A 117 12.04 4.88 2.55
CA GLY A 117 11.55 3.50 2.60
C GLY A 117 12.00 2.68 1.41
N GLY A 118 11.28 1.59 1.12
CA GLY A 118 11.56 0.75 -0.04
C GLY A 118 10.56 -0.39 -0.24
N ILE A 119 10.84 -1.20 -1.24
CA ILE A 119 10.08 -2.39 -1.60
C ILE A 119 10.97 -3.60 -1.38
N ALA A 120 10.42 -4.64 -0.76
CA ALA A 120 11.02 -5.97 -0.68
C ALA A 120 10.17 -6.94 -1.49
N ASP A 121 10.74 -7.48 -2.56
CA ASP A 121 10.13 -8.57 -3.32
C ASP A 121 10.81 -9.88 -2.92
N ASN A 122 10.11 -10.65 -2.07
CA ASN A 122 10.54 -11.97 -1.63
C ASN A 122 9.76 -13.08 -2.35
N THR A 123 9.16 -12.77 -3.50
CA THR A 123 8.40 -13.75 -4.28
C THR A 123 9.30 -14.59 -5.18
N VAL A 124 8.87 -15.82 -5.43
CA VAL A 124 9.50 -16.76 -6.36
C VAL A 124 8.41 -17.27 -7.29
N CYS A 125 8.57 -17.02 -8.59
CA CYS A 125 7.66 -17.53 -9.60
C CYS A 125 8.07 -18.96 -10.00
N CYS A 126 7.25 -19.96 -9.66
CA CYS A 126 7.57 -21.38 -9.88
C CYS A 126 7.50 -21.81 -11.35
N ASP A 127 6.59 -21.21 -12.13
CA ASP A 127 6.44 -21.48 -13.57
C ASP A 127 6.39 -20.16 -14.37
N PRO A 128 7.55 -19.60 -14.74
CA PRO A 128 7.61 -18.33 -15.47
C PRO A 128 6.93 -18.37 -16.85
N ASP A 129 6.86 -19.53 -17.50
CA ASP A 129 6.34 -19.68 -18.86
C ASP A 129 4.80 -19.64 -18.90
N ASN A 130 4.14 -20.05 -17.81
CA ASN A 130 2.68 -19.96 -17.62
C ASN A 130 2.28 -19.00 -16.48
N SER A 131 3.10 -17.97 -16.25
CA SER A 131 2.90 -17.04 -15.14
C SER A 131 1.84 -15.98 -15.41
N VAL A 132 1.15 -15.58 -14.35
CA VAL A 132 0.26 -14.39 -14.36
C VAL A 132 1.10 -13.15 -14.06
N THR A 133 1.09 -12.17 -14.96
CA THR A 133 1.82 -10.92 -14.75
C THR A 133 1.01 -9.95 -13.90
N LEU A 134 1.55 -9.56 -12.74
CA LEU A 134 1.01 -8.47 -11.92
C LEU A 134 1.88 -7.23 -12.10
N ALA A 135 1.36 -6.23 -12.83
CA ALA A 135 2.01 -4.92 -12.93
C ALA A 135 1.68 -4.09 -11.68
N VAL A 136 2.71 -3.67 -10.96
CA VAL A 136 2.58 -2.93 -9.70
C VAL A 136 3.09 -1.51 -9.92
N PHE A 137 2.23 -0.51 -9.67
CA PHE A 137 2.61 0.90 -9.69
C PHE A 137 2.61 1.44 -8.26
N ALA A 138 3.77 1.72 -7.69
CA ALA A 138 3.90 2.05 -6.26
C ALA A 138 4.45 3.47 -6.00
N ASP A 139 3.67 4.34 -5.34
CA ASP A 139 4.16 5.61 -4.76
C ASP A 139 4.35 5.46 -3.25
N ILE A 140 5.60 5.38 -2.80
CA ILE A 140 5.96 5.20 -1.39
C ILE A 140 6.66 6.46 -0.89
N THR A 141 6.01 7.17 0.04
CA THR A 141 6.60 8.38 0.65
C THR A 141 7.36 8.06 1.93
N CYS A 142 6.73 7.39 2.91
CA CYS A 142 7.35 6.97 4.17
C CYS A 142 6.83 5.58 4.54
N GLY A 143 7.63 4.53 4.41
CA GLY A 143 7.15 3.17 4.70
C GLY A 143 7.83 2.02 3.99
N GLY A 144 7.15 0.87 3.95
CA GLY A 144 7.65 -0.33 3.26
C GLY A 144 6.52 -1.11 2.58
N LEU A 145 6.84 -1.71 1.43
CA LEU A 145 5.98 -2.66 0.75
C LEU A 145 6.72 -4.00 0.67
N ASN A 146 6.14 -5.04 1.24
CA ASN A 146 6.66 -6.40 1.15
C ASN A 146 5.72 -7.23 0.26
N PHE A 147 6.31 -7.93 -0.70
CA PHE A 147 5.65 -9.02 -1.40
C PHE A 147 6.29 -10.34 -0.96
N GLU A 148 5.47 -11.34 -0.68
CA GLU A 148 5.92 -12.68 -0.34
C GLU A 148 4.96 -13.72 -0.91
N ASN A 149 5.42 -14.97 -1.05
CA ASN A 149 4.51 -16.08 -1.30
C ASN A 149 3.99 -16.64 0.03
N ALA A 150 2.87 -17.36 -0.03
CA ALA A 150 2.38 -18.08 1.14
C ALA A 150 3.44 -19.09 1.64
N PRO A 151 3.59 -19.28 2.95
CA PRO A 151 4.47 -20.30 3.48
C PRO A 151 3.97 -21.70 3.07
N ASN A 152 4.87 -22.49 2.47
CA ASN A 152 4.64 -23.91 2.14
C ASN A 152 4.56 -24.78 3.39
#